data_AF-A0A3P1XE67-F1
#
_entry.id   AF-A0A3P1XE67-F1
#
_cell.length_a   1.000
_cell.length_b   1.000
_cell.length_c   1.000
_cell.angle_alpha   90.00
_cell.angle_beta   90.00
_cell.angle_gamma   90.00
#
_symmetry.space_group_name_H-M   'P 1'
#
loop_
_entity.id
_entity.type
_entity.pdbx_description
1 polymer ?
#
loop_
_entity_poly.entity_id
_entity_poly.type
_entity_poly.pdbx_seq_one_letter_code
_entity_poly.pdbx_strand_id
1 'polypeptide(L)' 'KKYLRPLLEQEKIEMTIPEKPQSKNQKYRTKETIK' A
#
# COMPACT_ATOMS: atom_id res chain seq x y z
N LYS A 1 -7.25 13.46 -7.35
CA LYS A 1 -6.91 12.15 -7.95
C LYS A 1 -6.29 11.25 -6.86
N LYS A 2 -7.06 10.33 -6.24
CA LYS A 2 -6.65 9.49 -5.10
C LYS A 2 -6.43 8.04 -5.58
N TYR A 3 -5.30 7.73 -6.18
CA TYR A 3 -5.03 6.40 -6.75
C TYR A 3 -4.56 5.36 -5.73
N LEU A 4 -4.01 5.80 -4.60
CA LEU A 4 -3.45 4.91 -3.59
C LEU A 4 -4.52 4.14 -2.79
N ARG A 5 -5.64 4.78 -2.44
CA ARG A 5 -6.70 4.14 -1.64
C ARG A 5 -7.37 2.98 -2.38
N PRO A 6 -7.78 3.13 -3.66
CA PRO A 6 -8.35 2.01 -4.40
C PRO A 6 -7.36 0.85 -4.58
N LEU A 7 -6.05 1.14 -4.75
CA LEU A 7 -5.04 0.09 -4.92
C LEU A 7 -4.76 -0.67 -3.61
N LEU A 8 -4.83 0.02 -2.48
CA LEU A 8 -4.72 -0.56 -1.14
C LEU A 8 -5.93 -1.43 -0.83
N GLU A 9 -7.15 -0.94 -1.12
CA GLU A 9 -8.41 -1.69 -0.96
C GLU A 9 -8.48 -2.92 -1.88
N GLN A 10 -7.91 -2.83 -3.09
CA GLN A 10 -7.79 -3.96 -4.02
C GLN A 10 -6.67 -4.94 -3.64
N GLU A 11 -6.00 -4.74 -2.50
CA GLU A 11 -4.86 -5.53 -2.01
C GLU A 11 -3.70 -5.69 -3.02
N LYS A 12 -3.63 -4.82 -4.03
CA LYS A 12 -2.56 -4.81 -5.04
C LYS A 12 -1.28 -4.22 -4.50
N ILE A 13 -1.41 -3.34 -3.52
CA ILE A 13 -0.30 -2.76 -2.80
C ILE A 13 -0.53 -2.89 -1.30
N GLU A 14 0.54 -3.02 -0.54
CA GLU A 14 0.50 -3.05 0.91
C GLU A 14 1.42 -1.99 1.53
N MET A 15 1.08 -1.57 2.74
CA MET A 15 1.88 -0.65 3.52
C MET A 15 3.05 -1.37 4.17
N THR A 16 4.27 -0.84 4.05
CA THR A 16 5.44 -1.44 4.70
C THR A 16 5.50 -1.19 6.20
N ILE A 17 4.89 -0.09 6.66
CA ILE A 17 4.82 0.29 8.08
C ILE A 17 3.35 0.49 8.47
N PRO A 18 2.56 -0.59 8.59
CA PRO A 18 1.14 -0.50 8.88
C PRO A 18 0.85 0.12 10.27
N GLU A 19 1.78 0.02 11.22
CA GLU A 19 1.67 0.59 12.56
C GLU A 19 1.74 2.13 12.57
N LYS A 20 2.38 2.73 11.56
CA LYS A 20 2.56 4.20 11.45
C LYS A 20 2.24 4.67 10.02
N PRO A 21 0.96 4.61 9.61
CA PRO A 21 0.55 4.86 8.22
C PRO A 21 0.81 6.29 7.73
N GLN A 22 0.97 7.25 8.64
CA GLN A 22 1.28 8.65 8.35
C GLN A 22 2.77 8.97 8.44
N SER A 23 3.64 7.96 8.60
CA SER A 23 5.09 8.17 8.65
C SER A 23 5.60 8.78 7.35
N LYS A 24 6.54 9.72 7.45
CA LYS A 24 7.24 10.30 6.28
C LYS A 24 8.03 9.26 5.49
N ASN A 25 8.42 8.16 6.16
CA ASN A 25 9.10 7.03 5.55
C ASN A 25 8.14 5.91 5.12
N GLN A 26 6.83 6.16 5.11
CA GLN A 26 5.84 5.20 4.64
C GLN A 26 6.10 4.88 3.17
N LYS A 27 6.29 3.59 2.87
CA LYS A 27 6.41 3.07 1.51
C LYS A 27 5.30 2.06 1.26
N TYR A 28 5.05 1.82 -0.02
CA TYR A 28 4.10 0.83 -0.49
C TYR A 28 4.85 -0.20 -1.32
N ARG A 29 4.50 -1.47 -1.16
CA ARG A 29 5.02 -2.58 -1.98
C ARG A 29 3.89 -3.15 -2.80
N THR A 30 4.16 -3.51 -4.04
CA THR A 30 3.23 -4.27 -4.87
C THR A 30 3.17 -5.68 -4.35
N LYS A 31 1.96 -6.11 -3.99
CA LYS A 31 1.68 -7.50 -3.69
C LYS A 31 1.48 -8.18 -5.05
N GLU A 32 2.59 -8.58 -5.67
CA GLU A 32 2.52 -9.40 -6.89
C GLU A 32 1.93 -10.75 -6.49
N THR A 33 0.63 -10.89 -6.68
CA THR A 33 -0.03 -12.20 -6.62
C THR A 33 0.49 -12.99 -7.81
N ILE A 34 1.54 -13.78 -7.58
CA ILE A 34 1.90 -14.87 -8.49
C ILE A 34 0.65 -15.76 -8.54
N LYS A 35 -0.03 -15.77 -9.68
CA LYS A 35 -1.18 -16.63 -9.94
C LYS A 35 -0.79 -18.10 -9.92
#